data_AF-A0A933Z994-F1
#
_entry.id   AF-A0A933Z994-F1
#
_cell.length_a   1.000
_cell.length_b   1.000
_cell.length_c   1.000
_cell.angle_alpha   90.00
_cell.angle_beta   90.00
_cell.angle_gamma   90.00
#
_symmetry.space_group_name_H-M   'P 1'
#
loop_
_entity.id
_entity.type
_entity.pdbx_description
1 polymer ?
#
loop_
_entity_poly.entity_id
_entity_poly.type
_entity_poly.pdbx_seq_one_letter_code
_entity_poly.pdbx_strand_id
1 'polypeptide(L)'
;MKRRLRLIALLLSVFLVLSIKAALAADPVKTTDYFNIHYGSWQGVAEAITPYLNAAFTTPRDVLGYDNGGYGKIDVYFYSDPKSGTAGYTYPGENAIHINLLYGDSTKDSYLRDYGSTVAHETGHVLFFHETKLQNRYAWGSSGAAAYTWVSESLSYYIGDVAYPHGPQYSKAQLGSMVNSYSSNGSKRVSWLTSGSNYMQGAASSLDLVQLKTIGKYLADSGGWGAIQDALRYLASGNDYDTAFRKAFGKETGMTGTASGADVNTLYSGYINYYLGHY
;
A
#
# COMPACT_ATOMS: atom_id res chain seq x y z
N MET A 1 1.63 65.07 16.89
CA MET A 1 1.74 64.27 15.65
C MET A 1 2.54 62.97 15.79
N LYS A 2 3.75 62.97 16.38
CA LYS A 2 4.64 61.77 16.43
C LYS A 2 4.03 60.50 17.07
N ARG A 3 3.17 60.61 18.09
CA ARG A 3 2.50 59.45 18.73
C ARG A 3 1.47 58.75 17.83
N ARG A 4 0.73 59.51 17.02
CA ARG A 4 -0.30 58.96 16.10
C ARG A 4 0.36 58.17 14.95
N LEU A 5 1.48 58.66 14.43
CA LEU A 5 2.27 57.97 13.40
C LEU A 5 2.84 56.63 13.88
N ARG A 6 3.30 56.55 15.14
CA ARG A 6 3.80 55.29 15.74
C ARG A 6 2.71 54.25 15.95
N LEU A 7 1.50 54.67 16.34
CA LEU A 7 0.37 53.76 16.53
C LEU A 7 -0.12 53.18 15.19
N ILE A 8 -0.17 54.01 14.14
CA ILE A 8 -0.54 53.58 12.79
C ILE A 8 0.51 52.61 12.23
N ALA A 9 1.80 52.90 12.39
CA ALA A 9 2.87 52.00 11.96
C ALA A 9 2.84 50.64 12.71
N LEU A 10 2.52 50.64 14.00
CA LEU A 10 2.36 49.41 14.80
C LEU A 10 1.14 48.60 14.34
N LEU A 11 0.00 49.25 14.10
CA LEU A 11 -1.19 48.58 13.59
C LEU A 11 -0.98 48.02 12.18
N LEU A 12 -0.28 48.75 11.31
CA LEU A 12 0.10 48.26 9.98
C LEU A 12 1.07 47.09 10.04
N SER A 13 2.05 47.10 10.94
CA SER A 13 2.99 45.98 11.08
C SER A 13 2.35 44.75 11.73
N VAL A 14 1.44 44.92 12.69
CA VAL A 14 0.62 43.81 13.21
C VAL A 14 -0.30 43.26 12.14
N PHE A 15 -0.97 44.11 11.36
CA PHE A 15 -1.83 43.68 10.25
C PHE A 15 -1.02 42.95 9.17
N LEU A 16 0.17 43.45 8.82
CA LEU A 16 1.09 42.84 7.85
C LEU A 16 1.61 41.48 8.35
N VAL A 17 1.94 41.34 9.63
CA VAL A 17 2.39 40.06 10.22
C VAL A 17 1.24 39.05 10.27
N LEU A 18 0.01 39.50 10.56
CA LEU A 18 -1.18 38.64 10.56
C LEU A 18 -1.60 38.23 9.14
N SER A 19 -1.48 39.11 8.14
CA SER A 19 -1.79 38.79 6.76
C SER A 19 -0.71 37.93 6.10
N ILE A 20 0.57 38.03 6.50
CA ILE A 20 1.63 37.09 6.06
C ILE A 20 1.41 35.69 6.67
N LYS A 21 0.97 35.59 7.94
CA LYS A 21 0.60 34.30 8.54
C LYS A 21 -0.69 33.69 7.96
N ALA A 22 -1.62 34.52 7.50
CA ALA A 22 -2.80 34.06 6.77
C ALA A 22 -2.52 33.73 5.29
N ALA A 23 -1.46 34.31 4.70
CA ALA A 23 -1.02 34.03 3.32
C ALA A 23 -0.11 32.79 3.21
N LEU A 24 0.38 32.25 4.34
CA LEU A 24 0.66 30.82 4.46
C LEU A 24 -0.67 30.09 4.62
N ALA A 25 -1.51 30.14 3.57
CA ALA A 25 -2.75 29.40 3.54
C ALA A 25 -2.41 27.93 3.81
N ALA A 26 -3.00 27.36 4.87
CA ALA A 26 -2.94 25.92 5.10
C ALA A 26 -3.32 25.22 3.79
N ASP A 27 -2.59 24.15 3.45
CA ASP A 27 -2.82 23.42 2.21
C ASP A 27 -4.32 23.11 2.08
N PRO A 28 -4.99 23.45 0.96
CA PRO A 28 -6.41 23.21 0.83
C PRO A 28 -6.74 21.73 1.05
N VAL A 29 -7.74 21.45 1.89
CA VAL A 29 -8.15 20.09 2.27
C VAL A 29 -9.55 19.79 1.77
N LYS A 30 -9.73 18.64 1.11
CA LYS A 30 -11.04 18.05 0.78
C LYS A 30 -11.28 16.83 1.65
N THR A 31 -12.37 16.83 2.40
CA THR A 31 -12.71 15.72 3.31
C THR A 31 -13.76 14.79 2.69
N THR A 32 -13.51 13.49 2.76
CA THR A 32 -14.47 12.41 2.43
C THR A 32 -14.83 11.63 3.69
N ASP A 33 -15.56 10.52 3.58
CA ASP A 33 -15.88 9.67 4.73
C ASP A 33 -14.62 9.11 5.41
N TYR A 34 -13.61 8.75 4.63
CA TYR A 34 -12.42 8.03 5.11
C TYR A 34 -11.10 8.79 4.94
N PHE A 35 -11.07 9.86 4.14
CA PHE A 35 -9.85 10.56 3.79
C PHE A 35 -9.94 12.07 3.98
N ASN A 36 -8.80 12.68 4.30
CA ASN A 36 -8.54 14.11 4.10
C ASN A 36 -7.55 14.24 2.94
N ILE A 37 -7.93 14.92 1.86
CA ILE A 37 -7.10 15.07 0.67
C ILE A 37 -6.49 16.46 0.70
N HIS A 38 -5.17 16.52 0.87
CA HIS A 38 -4.35 17.74 0.84
C HIS A 38 -3.85 17.93 -0.59
N TYR A 39 -4.39 18.94 -1.29
CA TYR A 39 -4.28 18.99 -2.74
C TYR A 39 -3.48 20.14 -3.32
N GLY A 40 -3.11 21.18 -2.57
CA GLY A 40 -2.34 22.31 -3.10
C GLY A 40 -2.90 22.85 -4.43
N SER A 41 -2.08 22.77 -5.48
CA SER A 41 -2.46 23.19 -6.84
C SER A 41 -3.27 22.14 -7.63
N TRP A 42 -3.48 20.94 -7.10
CA TRP A 42 -4.07 19.78 -7.78
C TRP A 42 -5.57 19.60 -7.47
N GLN A 43 -6.30 20.70 -7.30
CA GLN A 43 -7.73 20.65 -6.98
C GLN A 43 -8.53 19.81 -7.99
N GLY A 44 -8.21 19.93 -9.29
CA GLY A 44 -8.86 19.18 -10.35
C GLY A 44 -8.71 17.66 -10.19
N VAL A 45 -7.50 17.17 -9.92
CA VAL A 45 -7.26 15.76 -9.62
C VAL A 45 -7.94 15.33 -8.31
N ALA A 46 -7.88 16.15 -7.25
CA ALA A 46 -8.54 15.85 -5.98
C ALA A 46 -10.06 15.68 -6.12
N GLU A 47 -10.69 16.51 -6.94
CA GLU A 47 -12.11 16.40 -7.26
C GLU A 47 -12.39 15.15 -8.10
N ALA A 48 -11.60 14.93 -9.15
CA ALA A 48 -11.82 13.85 -10.09
C ALA A 48 -11.54 12.44 -9.51
N ILE A 49 -10.62 12.31 -8.55
CA ILE A 49 -10.32 11.02 -7.90
C ILE A 49 -11.35 10.64 -6.84
N THR A 50 -12.14 11.60 -6.32
CA THR A 50 -13.09 11.37 -5.21
C THR A 50 -14.00 10.14 -5.39
N PRO A 51 -14.57 9.86 -6.58
CA PRO A 51 -15.42 8.67 -6.79
C PRO A 51 -14.71 7.34 -6.56
N TYR A 52 -13.38 7.30 -6.65
CA TYR A 52 -12.55 6.12 -6.47
C TYR A 52 -12.20 5.83 -5.01
N LEU A 53 -12.23 6.87 -4.16
CA LEU A 53 -11.66 6.78 -2.81
C LEU A 53 -12.48 5.91 -1.86
N ASN A 54 -13.81 5.90 -1.97
CA ASN A 54 -14.63 5.06 -1.10
C ASN A 54 -14.24 3.58 -1.20
N ALA A 55 -14.15 3.07 -2.43
CA ALA A 55 -13.73 1.70 -2.70
C ALA A 55 -12.25 1.47 -2.34
N ALA A 56 -11.41 2.50 -2.44
CA ALA A 56 -10.00 2.42 -2.06
C ALA A 56 -9.79 2.28 -0.55
N PHE A 57 -10.77 2.64 0.28
CA PHE A 57 -10.76 2.33 1.71
C PHE A 57 -11.48 1.02 2.04
N THR A 58 -12.69 0.83 1.50
CA THR A 58 -13.51 -0.32 1.87
C THR A 58 -12.90 -1.64 1.40
N THR A 59 -12.20 -1.67 0.27
CA THR A 59 -11.54 -2.89 -0.22
C THR A 59 -10.45 -3.37 0.75
N PRO A 60 -9.45 -2.56 1.15
CA PRO A 60 -8.51 -2.94 2.20
C PRO A 60 -9.20 -3.35 3.50
N ARG A 61 -10.20 -2.59 3.96
CA ARG A 61 -10.95 -2.90 5.18
C ARG A 61 -11.56 -4.29 5.12
N ASP A 62 -12.21 -4.63 4.01
CA ASP A 62 -12.93 -5.90 3.87
C ASP A 62 -11.95 -7.07 3.73
N VAL A 63 -10.83 -6.88 3.02
CA VAL A 63 -9.76 -7.90 2.89
C VAL A 63 -9.04 -8.14 4.21
N LEU A 64 -8.70 -7.09 4.95
CA LEU A 64 -7.90 -7.16 6.18
C LEU A 64 -8.74 -7.28 7.46
N GLY A 65 -10.05 -7.02 7.38
CA GLY A 65 -10.98 -7.10 8.51
C GLY A 65 -10.76 -6.03 9.58
N TYR A 66 -10.15 -4.91 9.22
CA TYR A 66 -9.82 -3.81 10.12
C TYR A 66 -10.25 -2.47 9.54
N ASP A 67 -10.89 -1.61 10.33
CA ASP A 67 -11.60 -0.41 9.89
C ASP A 67 -10.88 0.91 10.21
N ASN A 68 -9.60 0.86 10.58
CA ASN A 68 -8.84 2.01 11.06
C ASN A 68 -9.33 2.59 12.40
N GLY A 69 -10.07 1.81 13.19
CA GLY A 69 -10.65 2.22 14.46
C GLY A 69 -9.61 2.87 15.39
N GLY A 70 -9.86 4.14 15.74
CA GLY A 70 -9.02 4.92 16.66
C GLY A 70 -7.99 5.84 16.00
N TYR A 71 -7.74 5.73 14.69
CA TYR A 71 -6.80 6.60 13.96
C TYR A 71 -7.47 7.72 13.16
N GLY A 72 -8.78 7.61 12.91
CA GLY A 72 -9.54 8.62 12.18
C GLY A 72 -9.39 8.50 10.67
N LYS A 73 -9.51 9.63 9.96
CA LYS A 73 -9.39 9.69 8.49
C LYS A 73 -7.93 9.66 8.09
N ILE A 74 -7.62 8.97 6.99
CA ILE A 74 -6.27 8.90 6.43
C ILE A 74 -5.98 10.18 5.64
N ASP A 75 -4.85 10.83 5.87
CA ASP A 75 -4.42 11.98 5.08
C ASP A 75 -3.83 11.53 3.74
N VAL A 76 -4.23 12.15 2.63
CA VAL A 76 -3.74 11.87 1.28
C VAL A 76 -3.03 13.12 0.76
N TYR A 77 -1.74 13.01 0.46
CA TYR A 77 -0.94 14.11 -0.07
C TYR A 77 -0.56 13.85 -1.52
N PHE A 78 -0.75 14.84 -2.39
CA PHE A 78 -0.27 14.78 -3.77
C PHE A 78 1.10 15.42 -3.92
N TYR A 79 1.99 14.73 -4.62
CA TYR A 79 3.24 15.30 -5.09
C TYR A 79 3.51 14.86 -6.53
N SER A 80 4.46 15.50 -7.19
CA SER A 80 4.87 15.14 -8.55
C SER A 80 6.39 15.08 -8.61
N ASP A 81 6.93 13.87 -8.66
CA ASP A 81 8.33 13.63 -8.93
C ASP A 81 8.46 12.63 -10.11
N PRO A 82 8.72 13.12 -11.34
CA PRO A 82 8.85 12.27 -12.52
C PRO A 82 10.10 11.39 -12.49
N LYS A 83 11.03 11.60 -11.54
CA LYS A 83 12.20 10.74 -11.33
C LYS A 83 11.99 9.70 -10.23
N SER A 84 10.87 9.79 -9.50
CA SER A 84 10.57 8.83 -8.44
C SER A 84 10.24 7.47 -9.04
N GLY A 85 10.81 6.43 -8.44
CA GLY A 85 10.52 5.04 -8.79
C GLY A 85 9.22 4.50 -8.20
N THR A 86 8.47 5.28 -7.41
CA THR A 86 7.22 4.84 -6.79
C THR A 86 6.01 5.69 -7.20
N ALA A 87 4.86 5.03 -7.33
CA ALA A 87 3.56 5.66 -7.58
C ALA A 87 2.94 6.23 -6.29
N GLY A 88 3.36 5.73 -5.13
CA GLY A 88 2.95 6.22 -3.82
C GLY A 88 3.76 5.58 -2.69
N TYR A 89 3.54 6.04 -1.47
CA TYR A 89 4.08 5.42 -0.27
C TYR A 89 3.33 5.85 0.99
N THR A 90 3.43 5.04 2.04
CA THR A 90 3.17 5.42 3.43
C THR A 90 4.36 4.99 4.29
N TYR A 91 4.67 5.73 5.36
CA TYR A 91 5.60 5.21 6.36
C TYR A 91 4.88 4.29 7.36
N PRO A 92 5.56 3.26 7.91
CA PRO A 92 4.94 2.37 8.87
C PRO A 92 4.44 3.10 10.12
N GLY A 93 3.15 2.94 10.43
CA GLY A 93 2.51 3.54 11.60
C GLY A 93 2.02 4.98 11.40
N GLU A 94 2.20 5.56 10.21
CA GLU A 94 1.52 6.80 9.85
C GLU A 94 0.07 6.54 9.46
N ASN A 95 -0.75 7.58 9.65
CA ASN A 95 -2.12 7.63 9.17
C ASN A 95 -2.20 8.56 7.93
N ALA A 96 -1.22 8.43 7.04
CA ALA A 96 -1.04 9.29 5.89
C ALA A 96 -0.50 8.49 4.70
N ILE A 97 -0.87 8.89 3.48
CA ILE A 97 -0.39 8.32 2.23
C ILE A 97 0.07 9.45 1.31
N HIS A 98 1.13 9.20 0.56
CA HIS A 98 1.71 10.13 -0.39
C HIS A 98 1.57 9.54 -1.78
N ILE A 99 0.86 10.23 -2.68
CA ILE A 99 0.60 9.78 -4.04
C ILE A 99 1.42 10.62 -5.01
N ASN A 100 2.25 9.93 -5.80
CA ASN A 100 3.01 10.54 -6.88
C ASN A 100 2.15 10.64 -8.14
N LEU A 101 1.92 11.85 -8.61
CA LEU A 101 1.22 12.12 -9.86
C LEU A 101 2.14 11.86 -11.06
N LEU A 102 2.40 10.59 -11.37
CA LEU A 102 3.25 10.16 -12.50
C LEU A 102 2.78 10.69 -13.88
N TYR A 103 1.49 11.00 -14.01
CA TYR A 103 0.86 11.56 -15.21
C TYR A 103 0.60 13.08 -15.10
N GLY A 104 1.14 13.76 -14.08
CA GLY A 104 0.86 15.17 -13.77
C GLY A 104 -0.57 15.41 -13.28
N ASP A 105 -1.14 16.60 -13.54
CA ASP A 105 -2.52 17.00 -13.16
C ASP A 105 -3.60 16.30 -14.02
N SER A 106 -3.34 15.08 -14.49
CA SER A 106 -4.18 14.47 -15.50
C SER A 106 -5.44 13.87 -14.91
N THR A 107 -6.58 14.39 -15.36
CA THR A 107 -7.93 13.95 -14.95
C THR A 107 -8.52 12.88 -15.86
N LYS A 108 -7.70 12.22 -16.69
CA LYS A 108 -8.18 11.10 -17.52
C LYS A 108 -8.54 9.91 -16.64
N ASP A 109 -9.66 9.27 -16.95
CA ASP A 109 -10.22 8.16 -16.18
C ASP A 109 -9.21 7.03 -15.90
N SER A 110 -8.43 6.62 -16.90
CA SER A 110 -7.41 5.59 -16.75
C SER A 110 -6.38 5.93 -15.66
N TYR A 111 -5.97 7.20 -15.58
CA TYR A 111 -4.99 7.64 -14.59
C TYR A 111 -5.61 7.80 -13.20
N LEU A 112 -6.86 8.29 -13.12
CA LEU A 112 -7.60 8.36 -11.86
C LEU A 112 -7.82 6.97 -11.26
N ARG A 113 -8.06 5.97 -12.11
CA ARG A 113 -8.12 4.56 -11.69
C ARG A 113 -6.79 4.06 -11.15
N ASP A 114 -5.68 4.37 -11.82
CA ASP A 114 -4.34 4.00 -11.34
C ASP A 114 -4.02 4.69 -10.01
N TYR A 115 -4.34 5.97 -9.84
CA TYR A 115 -4.21 6.67 -8.56
C TYR A 115 -5.10 6.06 -7.48
N GLY A 116 -6.35 5.70 -7.79
CA GLY A 116 -7.23 5.00 -6.86
C GLY A 116 -6.69 3.62 -6.45
N SER A 117 -6.07 2.90 -7.40
CA SER A 117 -5.37 1.62 -7.16
C SER A 117 -4.21 1.81 -6.18
N THR A 118 -3.40 2.86 -6.38
CA THR A 118 -2.31 3.22 -5.47
C THR A 118 -2.85 3.61 -4.09
N VAL A 119 -3.91 4.41 -4.00
CA VAL A 119 -4.53 4.76 -2.72
C VAL A 119 -5.01 3.50 -1.99
N ALA A 120 -5.61 2.54 -2.70
CA ALA A 120 -6.04 1.27 -2.12
C ALA A 120 -4.85 0.43 -1.62
N HIS A 121 -3.76 0.37 -2.40
CA HIS A 121 -2.52 -0.29 -2.01
C HIS A 121 -1.94 0.32 -0.71
N GLU A 122 -1.74 1.63 -0.68
CA GLU A 122 -1.16 2.32 0.49
C GLU A 122 -2.10 2.27 1.70
N THR A 123 -3.42 2.31 1.49
CA THR A 123 -4.39 2.12 2.57
C THR A 123 -4.27 0.71 3.17
N GLY A 124 -4.00 -0.30 2.35
CA GLY A 124 -3.68 -1.66 2.82
C GLY A 124 -2.52 -1.66 3.82
N HIS A 125 -1.44 -0.93 3.52
CA HIS A 125 -0.31 -0.77 4.43
C HIS A 125 -0.70 -0.05 5.73
N VAL A 126 -1.41 1.08 5.65
CA VAL A 126 -1.86 1.83 6.83
C VAL A 126 -2.67 0.92 7.78
N LEU A 127 -3.68 0.23 7.25
CA LEU A 127 -4.52 -0.67 8.05
C LEU A 127 -3.71 -1.83 8.63
N PHE A 128 -2.83 -2.44 7.83
CA PHE A 128 -1.97 -3.53 8.27
C PHE A 128 -1.07 -3.10 9.45
N PHE A 129 -0.41 -1.94 9.36
CA PHE A 129 0.48 -1.45 10.41
C PHE A 129 -0.26 -0.94 11.64
N HIS A 130 -1.49 -0.45 11.48
CA HIS A 130 -2.34 -0.05 12.59
C HIS A 130 -2.85 -1.23 13.39
N GLU A 131 -3.32 -2.28 12.71
CA GLU A 131 -3.80 -3.50 13.37
C GLU A 131 -2.65 -4.28 14.03
N THR A 132 -1.56 -4.51 13.29
CA THR A 132 -0.55 -5.49 13.73
C THR A 132 0.55 -4.90 14.63
N LYS A 133 0.80 -3.59 14.54
CA LYS A 133 1.90 -2.89 15.24
C LYS A 133 3.28 -3.56 15.07
N LEU A 134 3.50 -4.26 13.96
CA LEU A 134 4.73 -5.02 13.71
C LEU A 134 5.98 -4.13 13.62
N GLN A 135 5.83 -2.91 13.11
CA GLN A 135 6.87 -1.89 13.06
C GLN A 135 7.41 -1.50 14.45
N ASN A 136 6.59 -1.64 15.50
CA ASN A 136 7.04 -1.38 16.88
C ASN A 136 7.78 -2.58 17.50
N ARG A 137 7.55 -3.78 16.97
CA ARG A 137 8.13 -5.04 17.47
C ARG A 137 9.43 -5.40 16.75
N TYR A 138 9.54 -5.08 15.47
CA TYR A 138 10.68 -5.42 14.64
C TYR A 138 11.31 -4.15 14.07
N ALA A 139 12.55 -3.87 14.50
CA ALA A 139 13.33 -2.76 13.98
C ALA A 139 13.54 -2.90 12.47
N TRP A 140 13.58 -1.76 11.76
CA TRP A 140 13.84 -1.71 10.33
C TRP A 140 15.17 -2.41 9.99
N GLY A 141 15.17 -3.25 8.96
CA GLY A 141 16.35 -4.04 8.57
C GLY A 141 16.60 -5.31 9.40
N SER A 142 15.73 -5.64 10.37
CA SER A 142 15.78 -6.95 11.05
C SER A 142 15.16 -8.07 10.19
N SER A 143 15.45 -9.33 10.52
CA SER A 143 14.82 -10.49 9.88
C SER A 143 13.29 -10.49 10.05
N GLY A 144 12.80 -10.03 11.20
CA GLY A 144 11.37 -9.84 11.44
C GLY A 144 10.76 -8.70 10.62
N ALA A 145 11.55 -7.69 10.23
CA ALA A 145 11.11 -6.66 9.29
C ALA A 145 10.95 -7.20 7.88
N ALA A 146 11.94 -7.95 7.38
CA ALA A 146 11.86 -8.60 6.07
C ALA A 146 10.61 -9.50 5.93
N ALA A 147 10.21 -10.17 7.02
CA ALA A 147 9.06 -11.06 7.06
C ALA A 147 7.69 -10.33 7.05
N TYR A 148 7.51 -9.16 7.69
CA TYR A 148 6.26 -8.41 7.47
C TYR A 148 6.25 -7.67 6.13
N THR A 149 7.41 -7.24 5.62
CA THR A 149 7.47 -6.44 4.40
C THR A 149 6.90 -7.19 3.22
N TRP A 150 7.27 -8.46 2.98
CA TRP A 150 6.68 -9.18 1.84
C TRP A 150 5.18 -9.45 2.02
N VAL A 151 4.71 -9.74 3.24
CA VAL A 151 3.29 -10.00 3.50
C VAL A 151 2.47 -8.75 3.24
N SER A 152 2.88 -7.64 3.86
CA SER A 152 2.22 -6.35 3.70
C SER A 152 2.23 -5.93 2.23
N GLU A 153 3.37 -5.98 1.54
CA GLU A 153 3.46 -5.69 0.11
C GLU A 153 2.59 -6.63 -0.74
N SER A 154 2.65 -7.94 -0.53
CA SER A 154 1.87 -8.91 -1.32
C SER A 154 0.37 -8.71 -1.16
N LEU A 155 -0.09 -8.46 0.07
CA LEU A 155 -1.48 -8.16 0.36
C LEU A 155 -1.89 -6.81 -0.23
N SER A 156 -1.08 -5.77 -0.06
CA SER A 156 -1.37 -4.42 -0.61
C SER A 156 -1.42 -4.43 -2.14
N TYR A 157 -0.53 -5.16 -2.82
CA TYR A 157 -0.61 -5.36 -4.28
C TYR A 157 -1.85 -6.15 -4.69
N TYR A 158 -2.21 -7.22 -3.97
CA TYR A 158 -3.47 -7.92 -4.23
C TYR A 158 -4.69 -7.01 -4.03
N ILE A 159 -4.70 -6.21 -2.96
CA ILE A 159 -5.77 -5.26 -2.64
C ILE A 159 -5.93 -4.24 -3.77
N GLY A 160 -4.87 -3.50 -4.09
CA GLY A 160 -4.92 -2.42 -5.08
C GLY A 160 -5.18 -2.90 -6.51
N ASP A 161 -4.54 -4.00 -6.93
CA ASP A 161 -4.56 -4.37 -8.34
C ASP A 161 -5.62 -5.42 -8.69
N VAL A 162 -6.06 -6.22 -7.71
CA VAL A 162 -6.89 -7.42 -7.95
C VAL A 162 -8.25 -7.28 -7.29
N ALA A 163 -8.29 -7.10 -5.97
CA ALA A 163 -9.54 -7.02 -5.22
C ALA A 163 -10.26 -5.69 -5.47
N TYR A 164 -9.52 -4.60 -5.66
CA TYR A 164 -10.08 -3.28 -5.91
C TYR A 164 -10.92 -3.28 -7.20
N PRO A 165 -12.20 -2.83 -7.14
CA PRO A 165 -13.10 -2.90 -8.29
C PRO A 165 -12.57 -2.17 -9.52
N HIS A 166 -11.93 -1.01 -9.32
CA HIS A 166 -11.39 -0.17 -10.39
C HIS A 166 -9.93 -0.46 -10.73
N GLY A 167 -9.33 -1.48 -10.12
CA GLY A 167 -7.94 -1.88 -10.35
C GLY A 167 -7.64 -2.09 -11.84
N PRO A 168 -6.37 -1.92 -12.26
CA PRO A 168 -5.98 -1.99 -13.66
C PRO A 168 -6.44 -3.32 -14.30
N GLN A 169 -7.16 -3.22 -15.42
CA GLN A 169 -7.64 -4.40 -16.16
C GLN A 169 -6.47 -5.27 -16.62
N TYR A 170 -5.31 -4.64 -16.87
CA TYR A 170 -4.07 -5.32 -17.18
C TYR A 170 -3.56 -6.20 -16.04
N SER A 171 -3.65 -5.80 -14.77
CA SER A 171 -3.27 -6.67 -13.64
C SER A 171 -4.22 -7.86 -13.49
N LYS A 172 -5.52 -7.66 -13.70
CA LYS A 172 -6.53 -8.74 -13.72
C LYS A 172 -6.29 -9.72 -14.88
N ALA A 173 -5.94 -9.21 -16.06
CA ALA A 173 -5.61 -10.00 -17.25
C ALA A 173 -4.22 -10.67 -17.16
N GLN A 174 -3.22 -10.03 -16.54
CA GLN A 174 -1.89 -10.61 -16.31
C GLN A 174 -1.99 -11.80 -15.35
N LEU A 175 -2.77 -11.71 -14.27
CA LEU A 175 -3.01 -12.85 -13.38
C LEU A 175 -3.70 -14.00 -14.12
N GLY A 176 -4.72 -13.70 -14.92
CA GLY A 176 -5.40 -14.70 -15.76
C GLY A 176 -4.49 -15.30 -16.85
N SER A 177 -3.60 -14.51 -17.45
CA SER A 177 -2.66 -14.97 -18.46
C SER A 177 -1.45 -15.70 -17.86
N MET A 178 -1.05 -15.42 -16.62
CA MET A 178 0.09 -16.09 -15.96
C MET A 178 -0.27 -17.48 -15.48
N VAL A 179 -1.47 -17.67 -14.92
CA VAL A 179 -1.98 -19.02 -14.61
C VAL A 179 -2.02 -19.91 -15.87
N ASN A 180 -2.25 -19.31 -17.05
CA ASN A 180 -2.31 -20.03 -18.33
C ASN A 180 -0.95 -20.16 -19.06
N SER A 181 -0.05 -19.18 -18.97
CA SER A 181 1.24 -19.19 -19.68
C SER A 181 2.39 -19.85 -18.91
N TYR A 182 2.37 -19.86 -17.57
CA TYR A 182 3.41 -20.52 -16.78
C TYR A 182 3.12 -22.01 -16.56
N SER A 183 1.84 -22.41 -16.46
CA SER A 183 1.41 -23.81 -16.41
C SER A 183 1.81 -24.62 -17.65
N SER A 184 2.11 -23.97 -18.77
CA SER A 184 2.53 -24.61 -20.02
C SER A 184 4.05 -24.55 -20.29
N ASN A 185 4.84 -23.78 -19.53
CA ASN A 185 6.27 -23.55 -19.80
C ASN A 185 7.10 -23.33 -18.53
N GLY A 186 7.04 -24.26 -17.58
CA GLY A 186 7.69 -24.25 -16.25
C GLY A 186 9.22 -24.04 -16.19
N SER A 187 9.86 -23.50 -17.22
CA SER A 187 11.29 -23.23 -17.32
C SER A 187 11.67 -21.79 -17.71
N LYS A 188 10.73 -20.92 -18.11
CA LYS A 188 11.06 -19.53 -18.48
C LYS A 188 10.91 -18.57 -17.30
N ARG A 189 11.92 -18.52 -16.43
CA ARG A 189 12.22 -17.32 -15.63
C ARG A 189 12.53 -16.19 -16.61
N VAL A 190 11.54 -15.37 -16.97
CA VAL A 190 11.75 -14.28 -17.94
C VAL A 190 12.24 -13.04 -17.20
N SER A 191 13.42 -12.60 -17.63
CA SER A 191 14.20 -11.44 -17.20
C SER A 191 13.54 -10.09 -17.49
N TRP A 192 12.40 -9.78 -16.88
CA TRP A 192 11.80 -8.43 -16.96
C TRP A 192 12.32 -7.45 -15.89
N LEU A 193 13.34 -7.85 -15.13
CA LEU A 193 14.12 -7.01 -14.21
C LEU A 193 15.01 -6.02 -14.98
N THR A 194 14.43 -4.92 -15.46
CA THR A 194 15.23 -3.74 -15.83
C THR A 194 14.54 -2.40 -15.58
N SER A 195 13.61 -2.34 -14.62
CA SER A 195 13.12 -1.03 -14.14
C SER A 195 12.77 -0.91 -12.64
N GLY A 196 12.82 -1.98 -11.84
CA GLY A 196 12.73 -1.88 -10.36
C GLY A 196 14.13 -1.92 -9.76
N SER A 197 14.71 -0.77 -9.43
CA SER A 197 16.11 -0.66 -8.98
C SER A 197 16.30 -1.26 -7.58
N ASN A 198 17.27 -2.18 -7.49
CA ASN A 198 18.03 -2.61 -6.30
C ASN A 198 17.27 -2.76 -4.98
N TYR A 199 16.79 -3.97 -4.70
CA TYR A 199 16.61 -4.41 -3.33
C TYR A 199 17.42 -5.71 -3.13
N MET A 200 18.43 -5.68 -2.27
CA MET A 200 19.42 -6.75 -2.13
C MET A 200 18.96 -7.90 -1.21
N GLN A 201 19.43 -9.12 -1.55
CA GLN A 201 19.61 -10.32 -0.71
C GLN A 201 18.37 -10.89 0.02
N GLY A 202 17.64 -11.79 -0.65
CA GLY A 202 16.80 -12.82 -0.01
C GLY A 202 15.57 -12.37 0.79
N ALA A 203 15.32 -11.07 0.91
CA ALA A 203 14.11 -10.48 1.48
C ALA A 203 13.06 -10.22 0.38
N ALA A 204 11.88 -9.69 0.76
CA ALA A 204 10.81 -9.21 -0.14
C ALA A 204 11.31 -8.46 -1.40
N SER A 205 12.49 -7.85 -1.22
CA SER A 205 13.38 -7.24 -2.19
C SER A 205 13.73 -8.02 -3.47
N SER A 206 13.58 -9.35 -3.47
CA SER A 206 13.97 -10.22 -4.60
C SER A 206 12.79 -10.73 -5.42
N LEU A 207 11.56 -10.39 -5.03
CA LEU A 207 10.35 -10.82 -5.72
C LEU A 207 9.93 -9.78 -6.76
N ASP A 208 9.66 -10.23 -7.98
CA ASP A 208 9.06 -9.36 -9.00
C ASP A 208 7.64 -8.97 -8.57
N LEU A 209 7.16 -7.80 -9.01
CA LEU A 209 5.80 -7.30 -8.71
C LEU A 209 4.70 -8.33 -8.98
N VAL A 210 4.89 -9.13 -10.03
CA VAL A 210 4.03 -10.26 -10.40
C VAL A 210 3.93 -11.31 -9.30
N GLN A 211 5.05 -11.64 -8.65
CA GLN A 211 5.10 -12.66 -7.60
C GLN A 211 4.38 -12.16 -6.35
N LEU A 212 4.58 -10.89 -5.96
CA LEU A 212 3.87 -10.27 -4.84
C LEU A 212 2.34 -10.30 -5.04
N LYS A 213 1.86 -9.89 -6.22
CA LYS A 213 0.44 -9.98 -6.60
C LYS A 213 -0.10 -11.41 -6.52
N THR A 214 0.68 -12.37 -6.99
CA THR A 214 0.27 -13.77 -7.05
C THR A 214 0.24 -14.43 -5.67
N ILE A 215 1.18 -14.07 -4.79
CA ILE A 215 1.19 -14.51 -3.40
C ILE A 215 -0.07 -14.04 -2.68
N GLY A 216 -0.41 -12.74 -2.78
CA GLY A 216 -1.64 -12.22 -2.17
C GLY A 216 -2.90 -12.90 -2.71
N LYS A 217 -2.96 -13.15 -4.03
CA LYS A 217 -4.05 -13.92 -4.65
C LYS A 217 -4.10 -15.37 -4.15
N TYR A 218 -2.96 -16.06 -4.06
CA TYR A 218 -2.88 -17.43 -3.57
C TYR A 218 -3.39 -17.54 -2.12
N LEU A 219 -3.02 -16.59 -1.25
CA LEU A 219 -3.54 -16.55 0.13
C LEU A 219 -5.07 -16.39 0.14
N ALA A 220 -5.60 -15.48 -0.67
CA ALA A 220 -7.05 -15.27 -0.80
C ALA A 220 -7.78 -16.51 -1.35
N ASP A 221 -7.20 -17.22 -2.33
CA ASP A 221 -7.83 -18.42 -2.90
C ASP A 221 -7.73 -19.64 -1.96
N SER A 222 -6.66 -19.73 -1.15
CA SER A 222 -6.40 -20.89 -0.28
C SER A 222 -7.24 -20.89 0.99
N GLY A 223 -7.48 -19.72 1.59
CA GLY A 223 -8.17 -19.59 2.88
C GLY A 223 -9.26 -18.52 2.92
N GLY A 224 -9.49 -17.80 1.81
CA GLY A 224 -10.39 -16.66 1.79
C GLY A 224 -9.83 -15.45 2.56
N TRP A 225 -10.60 -14.37 2.58
CA TRP A 225 -10.27 -13.20 3.41
C TRP A 225 -10.34 -13.52 4.90
N GLY A 226 -11.17 -14.48 5.34
CA GLY A 226 -11.24 -14.90 6.74
C GLY A 226 -9.90 -15.38 7.30
N ALA A 227 -9.14 -16.18 6.55
CA ALA A 227 -7.81 -16.62 6.97
C ALA A 227 -6.79 -15.46 6.99
N ILE A 228 -6.88 -14.51 6.05
CA ILE A 228 -6.03 -13.30 6.07
C ILE A 228 -6.31 -12.50 7.35
N GLN A 229 -7.58 -12.28 7.67
CA GLN A 229 -8.02 -11.58 8.88
C GLN A 229 -7.56 -12.28 10.15
N ASP A 230 -7.68 -13.62 10.22
CA ASP A 230 -7.17 -14.40 11.35
C ASP A 230 -5.66 -14.27 11.51
N ALA A 231 -4.89 -14.31 10.41
CA ALA A 231 -3.44 -14.11 10.46
C ALA A 231 -3.09 -12.74 11.02
N LEU A 232 -3.78 -11.67 10.60
CA LEU A 232 -3.58 -10.32 11.15
C LEU A 232 -3.91 -10.25 12.64
N ARG A 233 -5.03 -10.84 13.08
CA ARG A 233 -5.39 -10.91 14.51
C ARG A 233 -4.34 -11.64 15.34
N TYR A 234 -3.81 -12.75 14.84
CA TYR A 234 -2.74 -13.49 15.53
C TYR A 234 -1.43 -12.71 15.56
N LEU A 235 -1.08 -12.00 14.49
CA LEU A 235 0.05 -11.08 14.49
C LEU A 235 -0.16 -10.01 15.55
N ALA A 236 -1.31 -9.31 15.56
CA ALA A 236 -1.64 -8.26 16.52
C ALA A 236 -1.58 -8.74 17.97
N SER A 237 -1.95 -10.00 18.24
CA SER A 237 -1.88 -10.60 19.58
C SER A 237 -0.47 -11.03 20.02
N GLY A 238 0.58 -10.68 19.27
CA GLY A 238 1.97 -10.93 19.65
C GLY A 238 2.59 -12.22 19.09
N ASN A 239 1.89 -13.01 18.27
CA ASN A 239 2.51 -14.18 17.64
C ASN A 239 3.56 -13.73 16.60
N ASP A 240 4.58 -14.56 16.39
CA ASP A 240 5.45 -14.46 15.22
C ASP A 240 4.71 -14.88 13.93
N TYR A 241 5.32 -14.61 12.77
CA TYR A 241 4.71 -14.87 11.47
C TYR A 241 4.38 -16.33 11.25
N ASP A 242 5.31 -17.24 11.48
CA ASP A 242 5.08 -18.66 11.19
C ASP A 242 3.99 -19.24 12.08
N THR A 243 3.89 -18.78 13.32
CA THR A 243 2.81 -19.15 14.24
C THR A 243 1.48 -18.55 13.79
N ALA A 244 1.44 -17.26 13.43
CA ALA A 244 0.22 -16.60 12.99
C ALA A 244 -0.34 -17.22 11.69
N PHE A 245 0.52 -17.42 10.69
CA PHE A 245 0.13 -18.03 9.42
C PHE A 245 -0.20 -19.51 9.55
N ARG A 246 0.48 -20.27 10.42
CA ARG A 246 0.12 -21.66 10.69
C ARG A 246 -1.25 -21.79 11.34
N LYS A 247 -1.60 -20.91 12.27
CA LYS A 247 -2.94 -20.91 12.89
C LYS A 247 -4.03 -20.56 11.87
N ALA A 248 -3.77 -19.61 10.98
CA ALA A 248 -4.76 -19.13 10.01
C ALA A 248 -4.90 -20.04 8.77
N PHE A 249 -3.79 -20.53 8.23
CA PHE A 249 -3.74 -21.26 6.96
C PHE A 249 -3.35 -22.74 7.11
N GLY A 250 -3.09 -23.21 8.35
CA GLY A 250 -2.61 -24.57 8.60
C GLY A 250 -1.16 -24.83 8.17
N LYS A 251 -0.44 -23.80 7.69
CA LYS A 251 0.92 -23.90 7.15
C LYS A 251 1.80 -22.75 7.62
N GLU A 252 3.06 -23.03 7.89
CA GLU A 252 4.09 -22.00 8.10
C GLU A 252 4.34 -21.19 6.83
N THR A 253 4.96 -20.02 6.94
CA THR A 253 5.26 -19.17 5.78
C THR A 253 6.26 -19.86 4.85
N GLY A 254 7.26 -20.55 5.42
CA GLY A 254 8.34 -21.21 4.68
C GLY A 254 9.42 -20.26 4.17
N MET A 255 9.45 -19.02 4.67
CA MET A 255 10.25 -17.94 4.06
C MET A 255 11.68 -17.83 4.59
N THR A 256 11.94 -18.32 5.81
CA THR A 256 13.28 -18.30 6.44
C THR A 256 14.12 -19.56 6.15
N GLY A 257 13.50 -20.61 5.58
CA GLY A 257 14.16 -21.88 5.26
C GLY A 257 14.66 -21.93 3.82
N THR A 258 15.91 -21.49 3.59
CA THR A 258 16.54 -21.45 2.25
C THR A 258 17.17 -22.77 1.78
N ALA A 259 16.90 -23.90 2.44
CA ALA A 259 17.41 -25.20 2.01
C ALA A 259 16.28 -26.24 2.03
N SER A 260 15.98 -26.82 0.86
CA SER A 260 15.08 -27.97 0.61
C SER A 260 13.55 -27.78 0.62
N GLY A 261 13.01 -26.58 0.35
CA GLY A 261 11.56 -26.29 0.38
C GLY A 261 10.66 -27.00 -0.63
N ALA A 262 11.18 -27.86 -1.52
CA ALA A 262 10.34 -28.73 -2.35
C ALA A 262 9.61 -29.80 -1.51
N ASP A 263 10.16 -30.16 -0.34
CA ASP A 263 9.66 -31.25 0.51
C ASP A 263 8.95 -30.76 1.80
N VAL A 264 8.73 -29.45 1.96
CA VAL A 264 8.14 -28.87 3.19
C VAL A 264 6.76 -28.26 2.89
N ASN A 265 5.71 -28.74 3.56
CA ASN A 265 4.31 -28.27 3.42
C ASN A 265 4.12 -26.84 3.98
N THR A 266 4.57 -25.83 3.24
CA THR A 266 4.55 -24.40 3.61
C THR A 266 3.64 -23.60 2.66
N LEU A 267 3.35 -22.35 3.02
CA LEU A 267 2.68 -21.42 2.11
C LEU A 267 3.53 -21.10 0.89
N TYR A 268 4.84 -20.96 1.06
CA TYR A 268 5.75 -20.72 -0.06
C TYR A 268 5.75 -21.87 -1.07
N SER A 269 5.86 -23.14 -0.63
CA SER A 269 5.82 -24.28 -1.55
C SER A 269 4.45 -24.46 -2.21
N GLY A 270 3.35 -24.20 -1.47
CA GLY A 270 2.01 -24.15 -2.03
C GLY A 270 1.84 -23.06 -3.09
N TYR A 271 2.37 -21.86 -2.85
CA TYR A 271 2.44 -20.77 -3.83
C TYR A 271 3.22 -21.19 -5.08
N ILE A 272 4.39 -21.83 -4.94
CA ILE A 272 5.19 -22.26 -6.09
C ILE A 272 4.40 -23.26 -6.95
N ASN A 273 3.72 -24.22 -6.35
CA ASN A 273 2.88 -25.17 -7.09
C ASN A 273 1.69 -24.47 -7.78
N TYR A 274 1.02 -23.56 -7.07
CA TYR A 274 -0.05 -22.74 -7.61
C TYR A 274 0.43 -21.86 -8.79
N TYR A 275 1.60 -21.25 -8.67
CA TYR A 275 2.22 -20.41 -9.70
C TYR A 275 2.64 -21.20 -10.94
N LEU A 276 3.13 -22.44 -10.75
CA LEU A 276 3.54 -23.33 -11.83
C LEU A 276 2.39 -24.13 -12.44
N GLY A 277 1.15 -23.99 -11.92
CA GLY A 277 -0.02 -24.72 -12.43
C GLY A 277 0.02 -26.22 -12.19
N HIS A 278 0.82 -26.68 -11.23
CA HIS A 278 0.80 -28.05 -10.75
C HIS A 278 -0.36 -28.19 -9.74
N TYR A 279 -1.56 -28.44 -10.26
CA TYR A 279 -2.72 -28.83 -9.47
C TYR A 279 -2.77 -30.35 -9.29
#